data_AF-X0TMH4-F1
#
_entry.id   AF-X0TMH4-F1
#
_cell.length_a   1.000
_cell.length_b   1.000
_cell.length_c   1.000
_cell.angle_alpha   90.00
_cell.angle_beta   90.00
_cell.angle_gamma   90.00
#
_symmetry.space_group_name_H-M   'P 1'
#
loop_
_entity.id
_entity.type
_entity.pdbx_description
1 polymer ?
#
loop_
_entity_poly.entity_id
_entity_poly.type
_entity_poly.pdbx_seq_one_letter_code
_entity_poly.pdbx_strand_id
1 'polypeptide(L)'
;DHLRHAGMCDIKYFMGVDFALSNDGTAAVVSHYDRNCKLTADDFPEEMFSYNDVLAKYFDENEFLVSPRIIIDYAEVRYAGQPPWEDYSVMMIDEVLGWVQDLFLRWPIQCGMYDQWSGEILKQMISGRGINRLEMVTHTAALNDSMFKLFSMCMHQGQLLMPWWKDLEKELLSLQCYVRSQGIIKVEAPPGPKNHDDLFSALIRSVYLCYSYIKKNKILASSLPLLFKEGKLVKDLGNFKGVYNYMQY
;
A
#
# COMPACT_ATOMS: atom_id res chain seq x y z
N ASP A 1 -7.08 -9.44 -13.55
CA ASP A 1 -6.73 -10.19 -12.34
C ASP A 1 -5.44 -9.60 -11.75
N HIS A 2 -5.57 -8.54 -10.95
CA HIS A 2 -4.44 -7.76 -10.41
C HIS A 2 -3.53 -8.59 -9.48
N LEU A 3 -4.03 -9.76 -9.05
CA LEU A 3 -3.31 -10.73 -8.25
C LEU A 3 -2.26 -11.54 -9.04
N ARG A 4 -2.09 -11.32 -10.36
CA ARG A 4 -1.12 -12.07 -11.19
C ARG A 4 0.02 -11.25 -11.83
N HIS A 5 0.02 -9.92 -11.75
CA HIS A 5 1.05 -9.08 -12.38
C HIS A 5 2.31 -8.89 -11.52
N ALA A 6 3.48 -9.23 -12.05
CA ALA A 6 4.77 -8.92 -11.40
C ALA A 6 5.20 -7.47 -11.69
N GLY A 7 5.96 -6.88 -10.77
CA GLY A 7 6.53 -5.54 -10.94
C GLY A 7 7.69 -5.52 -11.94
N MET A 8 7.91 -4.37 -12.58
CA MET A 8 9.04 -4.19 -13.49
C MET A 8 10.34 -3.98 -12.71
N CYS A 9 11.42 -4.66 -13.10
CA CYS A 9 12.70 -4.66 -12.38
C CYS A 9 13.37 -3.28 -12.27
N ASP A 10 13.11 -2.38 -13.21
CA ASP A 10 13.64 -1.01 -13.28
C ASP A 10 12.77 0.01 -12.53
N ILE A 11 11.58 -0.39 -12.08
CA ILE A 11 10.68 0.42 -11.28
C ILE A 11 10.95 0.16 -9.79
N LYS A 12 10.89 1.23 -8.99
CA LYS A 12 11.03 1.17 -7.54
C LYS A 12 9.66 1.15 -6.89
N TYR A 13 9.39 0.09 -6.14
CA TYR A 13 8.13 -0.08 -5.42
C TYR A 13 8.28 0.17 -3.93
N PHE A 14 7.19 0.54 -3.29
CA PHE A 14 7.07 0.83 -1.87
C PHE A 14 5.87 0.09 -1.31
N MET A 15 5.96 -0.35 -0.06
CA MET A 15 4.91 -1.16 0.55
C MET A 15 4.48 -0.64 1.91
N GLY A 16 3.19 -0.48 2.12
CA GLY A 16 2.62 -0.35 3.45
C GLY A 16 2.01 -1.68 3.88
N VAL A 17 2.21 -2.06 5.13
CA VAL A 17 1.59 -3.25 5.73
C VAL A 17 0.89 -2.86 7.02
N ASP A 18 -0.34 -3.29 7.20
CA ASP A 18 -1.01 -3.34 8.49
C ASP A 18 -1.08 -4.78 8.97
N PHE A 19 -0.52 -5.07 10.14
CA PHE A 19 -0.53 -6.42 10.69
C PHE A 19 -1.54 -6.51 11.81
N ALA A 20 -2.58 -7.30 11.58
CA ALA A 20 -3.47 -7.78 12.62
C ALA A 20 -3.69 -9.28 12.48
N LEU A 21 -3.51 -10.00 13.60
CA LEU A 21 -3.60 -11.46 13.61
C LEU A 21 -4.98 -11.96 14.08
N SER A 22 -5.77 -11.13 14.77
CA SER A 22 -7.05 -11.53 15.35
C SER A 22 -8.06 -10.39 15.29
N ASN A 23 -9.31 -10.69 14.93
CA ASN A 23 -10.45 -9.76 14.84
C ASN A 23 -10.34 -8.60 13.83
N ASP A 24 -9.15 -8.29 13.35
CA ASP A 24 -8.86 -7.31 12.29
C ASP A 24 -8.11 -7.97 11.11
N GLY A 25 -8.05 -7.27 9.99
CA GLY A 25 -7.37 -7.75 8.79
C GLY A 25 -5.87 -7.48 8.79
N THR A 26 -5.08 -8.36 8.18
CA THR A 26 -3.74 -7.96 7.72
C THR A 26 -3.85 -7.46 6.30
N ALA A 27 -3.47 -6.21 6.07
CA ALA A 27 -3.50 -5.58 4.76
C ALA A 27 -2.10 -5.26 4.25
N ALA A 28 -1.91 -5.35 2.93
CA ALA A 28 -0.68 -4.91 2.27
C ALA A 28 -1.02 -4.13 1.00
N VAL A 29 -0.33 -3.01 0.81
CA VAL A 29 -0.49 -2.15 -0.38
C VAL A 29 0.87 -1.83 -0.98
N VAL A 30 1.03 -2.11 -2.28
CA VAL A 30 2.24 -1.80 -3.06
C VAL A 30 1.96 -0.64 -4.00
N SER A 31 2.88 0.31 -4.04
CA SER A 31 2.81 1.46 -4.95
C SER A 31 4.17 1.74 -5.60
N HIS A 32 4.14 2.42 -6.74
CA HIS A 32 5.33 3.01 -7.34
C HIS A 32 5.08 4.45 -7.78
N TYR A 33 6.16 5.13 -8.15
CA TYR A 33 6.10 6.44 -8.75
C TYR A 33 6.37 6.38 -10.25
N ASP A 34 5.49 6.98 -11.05
CA ASP A 34 5.68 7.14 -12.48
C ASP A 34 5.52 8.62 -12.88
N ARG A 35 6.60 9.19 -13.44
CA ARG A 35 6.63 10.58 -13.93
C ARG A 35 6.04 10.73 -15.34
N ASN A 36 5.88 9.63 -16.04
CA ASN A 36 5.41 9.61 -17.42
C ASN A 36 4.01 9.02 -17.54
N CYS A 37 3.42 8.57 -16.44
CA CYS A 37 2.02 8.15 -16.42
C CYS A 37 1.14 9.33 -16.84
N LYS A 38 0.38 9.05 -17.90
CA LYS A 38 -0.60 9.93 -18.50
C LYS A 38 -1.77 9.06 -18.87
N LEU A 39 -2.94 9.40 -18.33
CA LEU A 39 -4.16 8.68 -18.64
C LEU A 39 -4.94 9.41 -19.73
N THR A 40 -5.46 8.66 -20.69
CA THR A 40 -6.34 9.12 -21.77
C THR A 40 -7.76 8.59 -21.56
N ALA A 41 -8.68 8.93 -22.47
CA ALA A 41 -10.06 8.46 -22.42
C ALA A 41 -10.17 6.94 -22.32
N ASP A 42 -9.30 6.25 -23.05
CA ASP A 42 -9.32 4.79 -23.19
C ASP A 42 -8.96 4.06 -21.89
N ASP A 43 -8.37 4.77 -20.91
CA ASP A 43 -8.02 4.19 -19.61
C ASP A 43 -9.20 4.15 -18.62
N PHE A 44 -10.36 4.74 -18.98
CA PHE A 44 -11.54 4.80 -18.12
C PHE A 44 -12.73 4.04 -18.74
N PRO A 45 -13.61 3.45 -17.91
CA PRO A 45 -14.81 2.77 -18.40
C PRO A 45 -15.75 3.74 -19.12
N GLU A 46 -16.41 3.29 -20.19
CA GLU A 46 -17.35 4.12 -20.96
C GLU A 46 -18.48 4.68 -20.08
N GLU A 47 -18.90 3.91 -19.07
CA GLU A 47 -19.94 4.30 -18.13
C GLU A 47 -19.57 5.56 -17.36
N MET A 48 -18.29 5.82 -17.11
CA MET A 48 -17.82 7.03 -16.42
C MET A 48 -18.19 8.31 -17.19
N PHE A 49 -18.26 8.23 -18.53
CA PHE A 49 -18.63 9.34 -19.40
C PHE A 49 -20.14 9.56 -19.47
N SER A 50 -20.92 8.49 -19.29
CA SER A 50 -22.37 8.53 -19.45
C SER A 50 -23.10 9.36 -18.37
N TYR A 51 -22.46 9.60 -17.23
CA TYR A 51 -23.06 10.29 -16.09
C TYR A 51 -22.59 11.73 -15.93
N ASN A 52 -21.70 12.23 -16.79
CA ASN A 52 -21.09 13.53 -16.59
C ASN A 52 -20.65 14.20 -17.90
N ASP A 53 -21.55 15.01 -18.47
CA ASP A 53 -21.30 15.80 -19.69
C ASP A 53 -20.09 16.75 -19.56
N VAL A 54 -19.77 17.19 -18.34
CA VAL A 54 -18.60 18.04 -18.07
C VAL A 54 -17.31 17.23 -18.18
N LEU A 55 -17.32 15.98 -17.69
CA LEU A 55 -16.21 15.07 -17.95
C LEU A 55 -16.13 14.81 -19.45
N ALA A 56 -17.16 14.30 -20.11
CA ALA A 56 -17.11 14.01 -21.55
C ALA A 56 -16.52 15.17 -22.38
N LYS A 57 -16.95 16.42 -22.12
CA LYS A 57 -16.39 17.61 -22.75
C LYS A 57 -14.91 17.88 -22.41
N TYR A 58 -14.50 17.66 -21.16
CA TYR A 58 -13.09 17.76 -20.76
C TYR A 58 -12.19 16.73 -21.48
N PHE A 59 -12.71 15.52 -21.74
CA PHE A 59 -12.02 14.47 -22.50
C PHE A 59 -11.84 14.84 -23.98
N ASP A 60 -12.83 15.50 -24.59
CA ASP A 60 -12.73 15.96 -25.99
C ASP A 60 -11.68 17.09 -26.17
N GLU A 61 -11.47 17.90 -25.12
CA GLU A 61 -10.63 19.10 -25.18
C GLU A 61 -9.17 18.87 -24.73
N ASN A 62 -8.84 17.72 -24.12
CA ASN A 62 -7.52 17.46 -23.54
C ASN A 62 -6.91 16.13 -23.99
N GLU A 63 -5.66 16.15 -24.44
CA GLU A 63 -4.90 14.94 -24.82
C GLU A 63 -4.66 13.99 -23.64
N PHE A 64 -4.57 14.53 -22.42
CA PHE A 64 -4.38 13.77 -21.18
C PHE A 64 -5.26 14.33 -20.08
N LEU A 65 -5.77 13.44 -19.23
CA LEU A 65 -6.78 13.79 -18.23
C LEU A 65 -6.19 14.06 -16.87
N VAL A 66 -5.28 13.16 -16.50
CA VAL A 66 -4.60 13.16 -15.22
C VAL A 66 -3.19 12.65 -15.50
N SER A 67 -2.21 13.27 -14.85
CA SER A 67 -0.85 12.74 -14.80
C SER A 67 -0.58 12.31 -13.37
N PRO A 68 -1.18 11.19 -12.93
CA PRO A 68 -0.93 10.66 -11.61
C PRO A 68 0.56 10.36 -11.50
N ARG A 69 1.05 10.51 -10.28
CA ARG A 69 2.47 10.38 -9.98
C ARG A 69 2.74 9.13 -9.17
N ILE A 70 1.78 8.71 -8.36
CA ILE A 70 1.85 7.53 -7.52
C ILE A 70 0.75 6.59 -7.99
N ILE A 71 1.15 5.38 -8.36
CA ILE A 71 0.26 4.33 -8.85
C ILE A 71 0.20 3.26 -7.77
N ILE A 72 -1.01 2.83 -7.43
CA ILE A 72 -1.22 1.70 -6.52
C ILE A 72 -1.33 0.43 -7.36
N ASP A 73 -0.31 -0.42 -7.26
CA ASP A 73 -0.17 -1.64 -8.08
C ASP A 73 -0.90 -2.83 -7.49
N TYR A 74 -1.01 -2.86 -6.16
CA TYR A 74 -1.58 -3.97 -5.42
C TYR A 74 -2.17 -3.48 -4.10
N ALA A 75 -3.35 -3.98 -3.74
CA ALA A 75 -3.91 -3.89 -2.41
C ALA A 75 -4.69 -5.17 -2.14
N GLU A 76 -4.45 -5.78 -0.99
CA GLU A 76 -5.19 -6.94 -0.52
C GLU A 76 -5.24 -6.91 1.00
N VAL A 77 -6.35 -7.41 1.56
CA VAL A 77 -6.54 -7.62 2.99
C VAL A 77 -6.95 -9.07 3.20
N ARG A 78 -6.39 -9.66 4.26
CA ARG A 78 -6.65 -11.04 4.67
C ARG A 78 -7.23 -11.04 6.06
N TYR A 79 -8.29 -11.81 6.25
CA TYR A 79 -8.97 -11.95 7.53
C TYR A 79 -8.96 -13.40 7.99
N ALA A 80 -8.78 -13.59 9.29
CA ALA A 80 -9.14 -14.84 9.94
C ALA A 80 -10.66 -15.09 9.77
N GLY A 81 -11.07 -16.32 9.48
CA GLY A 81 -12.47 -16.66 9.27
C GLY A 81 -13.02 -16.33 7.88
N GLN A 82 -12.17 -15.87 6.96
CA GLN A 82 -12.52 -15.69 5.54
C GLN A 82 -11.66 -16.60 4.67
N PRO A 83 -12.13 -16.98 3.46
CA PRO A 83 -11.36 -17.84 2.57
C PRO A 83 -9.95 -17.33 2.28
N PRO A 84 -8.92 -18.21 2.29
CA PRO A 84 -8.93 -19.66 2.58
C PRO A 84 -8.71 -20.03 4.07
N TRP A 85 -8.92 -19.11 5.01
CA TRP A 85 -8.72 -19.29 6.46
C TRP A 85 -10.02 -19.33 7.26
N GLU A 86 -11.09 -19.91 6.70
CA GLU A 86 -12.42 -19.96 7.30
C GLU A 86 -12.42 -20.60 8.71
N ASP A 87 -11.54 -21.57 8.94
CA ASP A 87 -11.45 -22.31 10.20
C ASP A 87 -10.54 -21.64 11.26
N TYR A 88 -9.90 -20.51 10.92
CA TYR A 88 -8.94 -19.85 11.80
C TYR A 88 -9.62 -18.68 12.53
N SER A 89 -9.52 -18.64 13.86
CA SER A 89 -9.89 -17.48 14.67
C SER A 89 -8.75 -16.45 14.79
N VAL A 90 -7.53 -16.88 14.46
CA VAL A 90 -6.31 -16.08 14.44
C VAL A 90 -5.49 -16.49 13.23
N MET A 91 -5.03 -15.53 12.43
CA MET A 91 -4.16 -15.84 11.30
C MET A 91 -2.81 -16.35 11.76
N MET A 92 -2.34 -17.40 11.09
CA MET A 92 -1.01 -17.95 11.32
C MET A 92 0.03 -16.95 10.81
N ILE A 93 0.86 -16.45 11.72
CA ILE A 93 1.91 -15.46 11.42
C ILE A 93 2.83 -15.93 10.28
N ASP A 94 3.09 -17.23 10.18
CA ASP A 94 3.95 -17.79 9.14
C ASP A 94 3.33 -17.73 7.73
N GLU A 95 2.02 -17.88 7.62
CA GLU A 95 1.28 -17.73 6.37
C GLU A 95 1.26 -16.26 5.93
N VAL A 96 0.99 -15.37 6.89
CA VAL A 96 1.01 -13.92 6.66
C VAL A 96 2.39 -13.46 6.20
N LEU A 97 3.45 -13.90 6.87
CA LEU A 97 4.82 -13.56 6.48
C LEU A 97 5.25 -14.24 5.18
N GLY A 98 4.71 -15.41 4.85
CA GLY A 98 4.94 -16.07 3.55
C GLY A 98 4.37 -15.23 2.42
N TRP A 99 3.14 -14.76 2.60
CA TRP A 99 2.53 -13.83 1.66
C TRP A 99 3.30 -12.53 1.50
N VAL A 100 3.70 -11.87 2.59
CA VAL A 100 4.52 -10.65 2.52
C VAL A 100 5.84 -10.92 1.79
N GLN A 101 6.46 -12.09 2.02
CA GLN A 101 7.66 -12.51 1.29
C GLN A 101 7.41 -12.64 -0.22
N ASP A 102 6.29 -13.23 -0.61
CA ASP A 102 5.89 -13.37 -2.02
C ASP A 102 5.71 -11.99 -2.68
N LEU A 103 5.19 -10.99 -1.96
CA LEU A 103 5.12 -9.61 -2.47
C LEU A 103 6.54 -9.05 -2.74
N PHE A 104 7.51 -9.28 -1.84
CA PHE A 104 8.89 -8.86 -2.04
C PHE A 104 9.62 -9.59 -3.18
N LEU A 105 9.16 -10.79 -3.54
CA LEU A 105 9.65 -11.54 -4.69
C LEU A 105 9.01 -11.06 -5.99
N ARG A 106 7.73 -10.71 -5.94
CA ARG A 106 6.93 -10.31 -7.09
C ARG A 106 7.15 -8.86 -7.52
N TRP A 107 7.46 -7.98 -6.56
CA TRP A 107 7.82 -6.59 -6.83
C TRP A 107 9.20 -6.26 -6.24
N PRO A 108 10.07 -5.51 -6.95
CA PRO A 108 11.35 -5.05 -6.42
C PRO A 108 11.18 -3.91 -5.39
N ILE A 109 10.47 -4.21 -4.29
CA ILE A 109 10.12 -3.28 -3.21
C ILE A 109 11.41 -2.75 -2.56
N GLN A 110 11.63 -1.45 -2.67
CA GLN A 110 12.80 -0.78 -2.09
C GLN A 110 12.68 -0.63 -0.58
N CYS A 111 11.48 -0.25 -0.12
CA CYS A 111 11.20 0.00 1.28
C CYS A 111 9.75 -0.35 1.58
N GLY A 112 9.52 -1.03 2.69
CA GLY A 112 8.22 -1.27 3.28
C GLY A 112 8.12 -0.70 4.70
N MET A 113 6.92 -0.43 5.19
CA MET A 113 6.65 0.09 6.52
C MET A 113 5.47 -0.62 7.16
N TYR A 114 5.61 -0.96 8.45
CA TYR A 114 4.55 -1.53 9.29
C TYR A 114 4.60 -0.99 10.73
N ASP A 115 3.54 -1.20 11.50
CA ASP A 115 3.43 -0.66 12.85
C ASP A 115 4.18 -1.47 13.92
N GLN A 116 4.69 -0.78 14.94
CA GLN A 116 5.32 -1.35 16.12
C GLN A 116 4.39 -2.24 16.94
N TRP A 117 3.07 -2.06 16.86
CA TRP A 117 2.11 -2.92 17.56
C TRP A 117 2.29 -4.41 17.26
N SER A 118 2.89 -4.75 16.12
CA SER A 118 3.20 -6.11 15.74
C SER A 118 4.41 -6.72 16.46
N GLY A 119 5.18 -5.92 17.20
CA GLY A 119 6.21 -6.35 18.16
C GLY A 119 7.59 -6.72 17.58
N GLU A 120 8.59 -6.77 18.45
CA GLU A 120 9.98 -7.13 18.10
C GLU A 120 10.09 -8.59 17.61
N ILE A 121 9.17 -9.48 18.04
CA ILE A 121 9.10 -10.87 17.56
C ILE A 121 8.85 -10.89 16.05
N LEU A 122 7.88 -10.10 15.56
CA LEU A 122 7.59 -10.03 14.13
C LEU A 122 8.82 -9.54 13.35
N LYS A 123 9.53 -8.53 13.88
CA LYS A 123 10.77 -8.03 13.26
C LYS A 123 11.85 -9.11 13.14
N GLN A 124 12.02 -9.95 14.16
CA GLN A 124 12.95 -11.09 14.11
C GLN A 124 12.53 -12.11 13.06
N MET A 125 11.23 -12.43 12.96
CA MET A 125 10.71 -13.39 11.98
C MET A 125 10.82 -12.87 10.53
N ILE A 126 10.49 -11.59 10.30
CA ILE A 126 10.68 -10.90 9.01
C ILE A 126 12.16 -10.96 8.59
N SER A 127 13.08 -10.64 9.51
CA SER A 127 14.52 -10.68 9.25
C SER A 127 15.00 -12.12 8.99
N GLY A 128 14.48 -13.10 9.73
CA GLY A 128 14.79 -14.52 9.55
C GLY A 128 14.37 -15.07 8.18
N ARG A 129 13.38 -14.44 7.54
CA ARG A 129 12.93 -14.74 6.16
C ARG A 129 13.70 -13.96 5.09
N GLY A 130 14.72 -13.19 5.48
CA GLY A 130 15.53 -12.39 4.56
C GLY A 130 14.86 -11.10 4.08
N ILE A 131 13.72 -10.71 4.66
CA ILE A 131 13.02 -9.48 4.32
C ILE A 131 13.67 -8.31 5.07
N ASN A 132 14.81 -7.85 4.57
CA ASN A 132 15.58 -6.79 5.21
C ASN A 132 15.17 -5.38 4.77
N ARG A 133 14.05 -5.26 4.04
CA ARG A 133 13.55 -4.01 3.44
C ARG A 133 12.20 -3.56 3.99
N LEU A 134 11.74 -4.16 5.09
CA LEU A 134 10.49 -3.85 5.76
C LEU A 134 10.78 -3.29 7.15
N GLU A 135 10.47 -2.01 7.38
CA GLU A 135 10.81 -1.29 8.61
C GLU A 135 9.62 -1.19 9.56
N MET A 136 9.89 -1.45 10.84
CA MET A 136 8.96 -1.20 11.93
C MET A 136 9.00 0.28 12.29
N VAL A 137 7.84 0.94 12.31
CA VAL A 137 7.72 2.34 12.68
C VAL A 137 6.72 2.50 13.82
N THR A 138 7.07 3.31 14.81
CA THR A 138 6.14 3.68 15.89
C THR A 138 5.08 4.64 15.34
N HIS A 139 3.86 4.17 15.14
CA HIS A 139 2.77 5.04 14.71
C HIS A 139 2.29 5.93 15.86
N THR A 140 2.47 7.24 15.69
CA THR A 140 1.96 8.26 16.60
C THR A 140 0.80 9.01 15.94
N ALA A 141 -0.05 9.68 16.73
CA ALA A 141 -1.12 10.50 16.19
C ALA A 141 -0.62 11.57 15.21
N ALA A 142 0.58 12.13 15.45
CA ALA A 142 1.21 13.11 14.56
C ALA A 142 1.69 12.49 13.24
N LEU A 143 2.23 11.26 13.27
CA LEU A 143 2.63 10.56 12.05
C LEU A 143 1.40 10.16 11.23
N ASN A 144 0.36 9.64 11.86
CA ASN A 144 -0.90 9.28 11.20
C ASN A 144 -1.57 10.50 10.56
N ASP A 145 -1.62 11.63 11.26
CA ASP A 145 -2.08 12.92 10.71
C ASP A 145 -1.25 13.36 9.49
N SER A 146 0.08 13.24 9.56
CA SER A 146 0.97 13.60 8.46
C SER A 146 0.78 12.70 7.23
N MET A 147 0.64 11.39 7.44
CA MET A 147 0.37 10.44 6.37
C MET A 147 -0.99 10.73 5.71
N PHE A 148 -2.02 10.99 6.52
CA PHE A 148 -3.34 11.32 5.99
C PHE A 148 -3.34 12.64 5.22
N LYS A 149 -2.75 13.71 5.76
CA LYS A 149 -2.68 15.02 5.08
C LYS A 149 -1.96 14.90 3.74
N LEU A 150 -0.89 14.11 3.68
CA LEU A 150 -0.19 13.84 2.43
C LEU A 150 -1.06 13.07 1.44
N PHE A 151 -1.70 12.00 1.90
CA PHE A 151 -2.62 11.21 1.07
C PHE A 151 -3.75 12.10 0.50
N SER A 152 -4.40 12.88 1.35
CA SER A 152 -5.47 13.82 0.96
C SER A 152 -4.96 14.85 -0.05
N MET A 153 -3.78 15.43 0.17
CA MET A 153 -3.15 16.34 -0.79
C MET A 153 -2.93 15.67 -2.15
N CYS A 154 -2.38 14.45 -2.17
CA CYS A 154 -2.14 13.72 -3.41
C CYS A 154 -3.45 13.37 -4.12
N MET A 155 -4.52 13.00 -3.40
CA MET A 155 -5.84 12.75 -3.99
C MET A 155 -6.42 14.02 -4.61
N HIS A 156 -6.46 15.13 -3.87
CA HIS A 156 -7.02 16.40 -4.38
C HIS A 156 -6.23 17.02 -5.53
N GLN A 157 -4.95 16.67 -5.67
CA GLN A 157 -4.10 17.10 -6.78
C GLN A 157 -4.11 16.13 -7.97
N GLY A 158 -4.91 15.07 -7.93
CA GLY A 158 -4.92 14.04 -8.99
C GLY A 158 -3.58 13.32 -9.14
N GLN A 159 -2.79 13.22 -8.07
CA GLN A 159 -1.47 12.57 -8.09
C GLN A 159 -1.54 11.07 -7.80
N LEU A 160 -2.71 10.54 -7.45
CA LEU A 160 -2.90 9.13 -7.13
C LEU A 160 -3.72 8.46 -8.23
N LEU A 161 -3.18 7.36 -8.76
CA LEU A 161 -3.94 6.39 -9.54
C LEU A 161 -4.22 5.19 -8.66
N MET A 162 -5.49 5.02 -8.30
CA MET A 162 -5.97 3.87 -7.54
C MET A 162 -6.85 3.02 -8.47
N PRO A 163 -6.52 1.76 -8.70
CA PRO A 163 -7.39 0.87 -9.43
C PRO A 163 -8.68 0.64 -8.65
N TRP A 164 -9.76 0.32 -9.36
CA TRP A 164 -11.03 0.03 -8.74
C TRP A 164 -10.98 -1.32 -8.02
N TRP A 165 -10.94 -1.25 -6.69
CA TRP A 165 -11.04 -2.41 -5.80
C TRP A 165 -12.21 -2.22 -4.86
N LYS A 166 -13.18 -3.12 -4.95
CA LYS A 166 -14.44 -3.04 -4.21
C LYS A 166 -14.23 -2.88 -2.69
N ASP A 167 -13.29 -3.63 -2.12
CA ASP A 167 -13.04 -3.59 -0.68
C ASP A 167 -12.36 -2.28 -0.26
N LEU A 168 -11.37 -1.81 -1.02
CA LEU A 168 -10.73 -0.51 -0.77
C LEU A 168 -11.71 0.65 -0.93
N GLU A 169 -12.53 0.65 -1.98
CA GLU A 169 -13.55 1.67 -2.22
C GLU A 169 -14.54 1.73 -1.05
N LYS A 170 -15.09 0.56 -0.68
CA LYS A 170 -16.02 0.45 0.44
C LYS A 170 -15.41 0.98 1.74
N GLU A 171 -14.14 0.64 1.99
CA GLU A 171 -13.43 1.11 3.17
C GLU A 171 -13.26 2.63 3.15
N LEU A 172 -12.68 3.18 2.08
CA LEU A 172 -12.44 4.62 1.91
C LEU A 172 -13.71 5.47 2.05
N LEU A 173 -14.84 5.01 1.51
CA LEU A 173 -16.12 5.70 1.59
C LEU A 173 -16.77 5.61 2.99
N SER A 174 -16.32 4.68 3.83
CA SER A 174 -16.86 4.48 5.18
C SER A 174 -16.09 5.23 6.27
N LEU A 175 -14.83 5.58 6.02
CA LEU A 175 -13.94 6.20 7.00
C LEU A 175 -14.50 7.51 7.56
N GLN A 176 -14.27 7.73 8.85
CA GLN A 176 -14.66 8.94 9.54
C GLN A 176 -13.44 9.78 9.87
N CYS A 177 -13.54 11.08 9.62
CA CYS A 177 -12.47 12.04 9.84
C CYS A 177 -12.85 12.98 10.99
N TYR A 178 -11.97 13.07 11.99
CA TYR A 178 -12.15 13.89 13.19
C TYR A 178 -10.98 14.85 13.35
N VAL A 179 -11.27 16.10 13.65
CA VAL A 179 -10.26 17.05 14.12
C VAL A 179 -10.21 16.98 15.64
N ARG A 180 -9.09 16.51 16.19
CA ARG A 180 -8.83 16.50 17.64
C ARG A 180 -8.24 17.84 18.08
N SER A 181 -8.05 18.01 19.39
CA SER A 181 -7.35 19.17 19.95
C SER A 181 -6.00 19.41 19.24
N GLN A 182 -5.63 20.67 19.02
CA GLN A 182 -4.41 21.09 18.29
C GLN A 182 -4.43 20.84 16.78
N GLY A 183 -5.59 20.54 16.17
CA GLY A 183 -5.69 20.43 14.71
C GLY A 183 -5.13 19.14 14.12
N ILE A 184 -4.89 18.14 14.96
CA ILE A 184 -4.50 16.78 14.55
C ILE A 184 -5.72 16.09 13.97
N ILE A 185 -5.60 15.60 12.74
CA ILE A 185 -6.62 14.83 12.08
C ILE A 185 -6.47 13.35 12.46
N LYS A 186 -7.57 12.76 12.93
CA LYS A 186 -7.71 11.33 13.14
C LYS A 186 -8.68 10.79 12.09
N VAL A 187 -8.26 9.76 11.37
CA VAL A 187 -9.11 9.01 10.46
C VAL A 187 -9.19 7.59 10.99
N GLU A 188 -10.39 7.06 11.10
CA GLU A 188 -10.65 5.71 11.60
C GLU A 188 -11.95 5.16 11.03
N ALA A 189 -12.08 3.84 11.02
CA ALA A 189 -13.34 3.18 10.69
C ALA A 189 -14.46 3.60 11.67
N PRO A 190 -15.73 3.68 11.22
CA PRO A 190 -16.84 3.97 12.10
C PRO A 190 -16.98 2.89 13.19
N PRO A 191 -17.41 3.25 14.40
CA PRO A 191 -17.57 2.25 15.46
C PRO A 191 -18.63 1.23 15.07
N GLY A 192 -18.28 -0.05 15.09
CA GLY A 192 -19.23 -1.13 14.81
C GLY A 192 -18.52 -2.44 14.43
N PRO A 193 -19.21 -3.58 14.58
CA PRO A 193 -18.69 -4.85 14.11
C PRO A 193 -18.59 -4.83 12.58
N LYS A 194 -17.46 -5.30 12.04
CA LYS A 194 -17.15 -5.40 10.59
C LYS A 194 -16.79 -4.09 9.89
N ASN A 195 -16.50 -3.03 10.63
CA ASN A 195 -15.88 -1.82 10.10
C ASN A 195 -14.38 -1.93 10.33
N HIS A 196 -13.61 -1.78 9.26
CA HIS A 196 -12.16 -1.96 9.23
C HIS A 196 -11.52 -0.75 8.57
N ASP A 197 -10.26 -0.46 8.91
CA ASP A 197 -9.42 0.55 8.26
C ASP A 197 -8.04 0.00 7.85
N ASP A 198 -7.93 -1.33 7.74
CA ASP A 198 -6.67 -2.05 7.47
C ASP A 198 -6.10 -1.66 6.09
N LEU A 199 -6.91 -1.69 5.03
CA LEU A 199 -6.46 -1.36 3.67
C LEU A 199 -6.03 0.10 3.56
N PHE A 200 -6.80 1.01 4.18
CA PHE A 200 -6.50 2.43 4.22
C PHE A 200 -5.20 2.69 4.96
N SER A 201 -5.01 2.05 6.11
CA SER A 201 -3.79 2.17 6.90
C SER A 201 -2.58 1.64 6.11
N ALA A 202 -2.69 0.50 5.42
CA ALA A 202 -1.65 0.03 4.51
C ALA A 202 -1.43 0.98 3.31
N LEU A 203 -2.50 1.54 2.73
CA LEU A 203 -2.46 2.46 1.60
C LEU A 203 -1.70 3.74 1.93
N ILE A 204 -2.07 4.43 3.02
CA ILE A 204 -1.42 5.70 3.39
C ILE A 204 0.06 5.50 3.70
N ARG A 205 0.43 4.35 4.30
CA ARG A 205 1.84 3.98 4.54
C ARG A 205 2.61 3.83 3.23
N SER A 206 2.04 3.12 2.25
CA SER A 206 2.64 2.91 0.92
C SER A 206 2.84 4.23 0.16
N VAL A 207 1.79 5.05 0.09
CA VAL A 207 1.82 6.38 -0.55
C VAL A 207 2.83 7.29 0.13
N TYR A 208 2.89 7.26 1.46
CA TYR A 208 3.81 8.08 2.24
C TYR A 208 5.27 7.74 1.97
N LEU A 209 5.62 6.45 1.93
CA LEU A 209 6.97 5.99 1.56
C LEU A 209 7.33 6.43 0.15
N CYS A 210 6.46 6.16 -0.81
CA CYS A 210 6.67 6.48 -2.22
C CYS A 210 6.92 7.99 -2.43
N TYR A 211 6.05 8.83 -1.88
CA TYR A 211 6.20 10.28 -1.98
C TYR A 211 7.46 10.80 -1.25
N SER A 212 7.75 10.28 -0.05
CA SER A 212 8.90 10.70 0.75
C SER A 212 10.22 10.38 0.07
N TYR A 213 10.30 9.23 -0.62
CA TYR A 213 11.42 8.86 -1.46
C TYR A 213 11.67 9.89 -2.56
N ILE A 214 10.61 10.22 -3.32
CA ILE A 214 10.68 11.14 -4.46
C ILE A 214 11.07 12.54 -4.05
N LYS A 215 10.51 13.04 -2.94
CA LYS A 215 10.83 14.38 -2.43
C LYS A 215 12.15 14.44 -1.68
N LYS A 216 12.86 13.31 -1.52
CA LYS A 216 14.09 13.20 -0.74
C LYS A 216 13.90 13.81 0.65
N ASN A 217 12.79 13.51 1.31
CA ASN A 217 12.44 14.12 2.58
C ASN A 217 13.41 13.69 3.68
N LYS A 218 14.46 14.48 3.89
CA LYS A 218 15.58 14.18 4.82
C LYS A 218 15.15 14.12 6.29
N ILE A 219 14.01 14.72 6.65
CA ILE A 219 13.48 14.68 8.02
C ILE A 219 12.94 13.29 8.36
N LEU A 220 12.41 12.56 7.37
CA LEU A 220 11.97 11.17 7.54
C LEU A 220 13.10 10.16 7.33
N ALA A 221 14.21 10.57 6.72
CA ALA A 221 15.38 9.73 6.53
C ALA A 221 15.98 9.21 7.84
N SER A 222 15.80 9.93 8.95
CA SER A 222 16.27 9.51 10.27
C SER A 222 15.40 8.44 10.93
N SER A 223 14.10 8.40 10.62
CA SER A 223 13.16 7.40 11.13
C SER A 223 12.96 6.21 10.19
N LEU A 224 13.34 6.35 8.92
CA LEU A 224 13.25 5.33 7.88
C LEU A 224 14.60 5.16 7.15
N PRO A 225 15.62 4.58 7.82
CA PRO A 225 16.99 4.54 7.28
C PRO A 225 17.11 3.73 5.98
N LEU A 226 16.24 2.75 5.72
CA LEU A 226 16.23 1.98 4.47
C LEU A 226 15.68 2.77 3.28
N LEU A 227 14.82 3.77 3.51
CA LEU A 227 14.18 4.53 2.43
C LEU A 227 15.20 5.21 1.50
N PHE A 228 16.32 5.69 2.06
CA PHE A 228 17.37 6.40 1.30
C PHE A 228 18.68 5.63 1.21
N LYS A 229 18.74 4.40 1.72
CA LYS A 229 19.89 3.55 1.52
C LYS A 229 19.90 3.12 0.07
N GLU A 230 20.91 3.55 -0.70
CA GLU A 230 21.13 2.98 -2.03
C GLU A 230 21.45 1.50 -1.88
N GLY A 231 20.42 0.67 -1.93
CA GLY A 231 20.61 -0.75 -2.14
C GLY A 231 21.26 -0.90 -3.52
N LYS A 232 22.45 -1.50 -3.57
CA LYS A 232 22.74 -2.34 -4.73
C LYS A 232 21.53 -3.28 -4.81
N LEU A 233 20.80 -3.32 -5.91
CA LEU A 233 19.91 -4.44 -6.22
C LEU A 233 20.83 -5.66 -6.20
N VAL A 234 20.93 -6.30 -5.02
CA VAL A 234 21.91 -7.35 -4.79
C VAL A 234 21.49 -8.51 -5.69
N LYS A 235 22.50 -9.19 -6.22
CA LYS A 235 22.44 -10.47 -6.94
C LYS A 235 21.86 -11.61 -6.06
N ASP A 236 20.92 -11.32 -5.16
CA ASP A 236 20.37 -12.21 -4.13
C ASP A 236 19.32 -13.18 -4.67
N LEU A 237 19.03 -13.16 -5.97
CA LEU A 237 18.40 -14.30 -6.65
C LEU A 237 19.20 -15.60 -6.47
N GLY A 238 20.50 -15.52 -6.13
CA GLY A 238 21.35 -16.66 -5.82
C GLY A 238 20.91 -17.47 -4.59
N ASN A 239 20.22 -16.86 -3.62
CA ASN A 239 19.71 -17.55 -2.42
C ASN A 239 18.24 -17.98 -2.54
N PHE A 240 17.53 -17.62 -3.62
CA PHE A 240 16.15 -18.02 -3.87
C PHE A 240 16.00 -19.32 -4.70
N LYS A 241 17.07 -20.10 -4.87
CA LYS A 241 17.06 -21.38 -5.61
C LYS A 241 16.12 -22.45 -5.04
N GLY A 242 15.52 -22.24 -3.87
CA GLY A 242 14.58 -23.18 -3.24
C GLY A 242 13.09 -22.99 -3.57
N VAL A 243 12.67 -21.86 -4.16
CA VAL A 243 11.23 -21.49 -4.17
C VAL A 243 10.56 -21.61 -5.56
N TYR A 244 11.34 -21.81 -6.63
CA TYR A 244 10.80 -21.93 -8.00
C TYR A 244 9.98 -23.21 -8.29
N ASN A 245 9.79 -24.10 -7.30
CA ASN A 245 9.05 -25.35 -7.49
C ASN A 245 7.54 -25.27 -7.17
N TYR A 246 7.00 -24.12 -6.76
CA TYR A 246 5.59 -24.03 -6.34
C TYR A 246 4.64 -23.25 -7.26
N MET A 247 5.09 -22.76 -8.42
CA MET A 247 4.23 -22.04 -9.39
C MET A 247 3.87 -22.86 -10.64
N GLN A 248 3.79 -24.19 -10.52
CA GLN A 248 3.20 -25.05 -11.56
C GLN A 248 2.12 -25.96 -10.97
N TYR A 249 1.01 -25.39 -10.49
CA TYR A 249 -0.28 -26.07 -10.39
C TYR A 249 -1.41 -25.06 -10.51
#